data_AF-A0AAE8KZ41-F1
#
_entry.id   AF-A0AAE8KZ41-F1
#
_cell.length_a   1.000
_cell.length_b   1.000
_cell.length_c   1.000
_cell.angle_alpha   90.00
_cell.angle_beta   90.00
_cell.angle_gamma   90.00
#
_symmetry.space_group_name_H-M   'P 1'
#
loop_
_entity.id
_entity.type
_entity.pdbx_description
1 polymer ?
#
loop_
_entity_poly.entity_id
_entity_poly.type
_entity_poly.pdbx_seq_one_letter_code
_entity_poly.pdbx_strand_id
1 'polypeptide(L)' 'MCFFVLGFKGVERYRHFALLDTQGRCIAFKSCEGTPQNGKWVQVKHINLAWLNRVLPAQALTGPPTPPL' A
#
# COMPACT_ATOMS: atom_id res chain seq x y z
N MET A 1 8.33 -9.73 20.71
CA MET A 1 8.42 -11.00 19.95
C MET A 1 7.15 -11.80 20.21
N CYS A 2 6.36 -12.11 19.18
CA CYS A 2 5.31 -13.13 19.28
C CYS A 2 5.62 -14.24 18.28
N PHE A 3 5.58 -15.46 18.79
CA PHE A 3 6.14 -16.68 18.23
C PHE A 3 5.24 -17.29 17.14
N PHE A 4 5.89 -17.96 16.20
CA PHE A 4 5.33 -18.72 15.08
C PHE A 4 4.33 -19.81 15.54
N VAL A 5 3.16 -19.89 14.89
CA VAL A 5 2.27 -21.05 14.94
C VAL A 5 2.16 -21.63 13.53
N LEU A 6 2.59 -22.88 13.33
CA LEU A 6 2.27 -23.66 12.14
C LEU A 6 0.75 -23.86 12.08
N GLY A 7 0.09 -23.16 11.16
CA GLY A 7 -1.33 -23.33 10.86
C GLY A 7 -1.67 -22.63 9.56
N PHE A 8 -1.86 -23.38 8.48
CA PHE A 8 -2.44 -22.86 7.24
C PHE A 8 -3.90 -22.43 7.52
N LYS A 9 -4.12 -21.16 7.88
CA LYS A 9 -5.45 -20.52 8.00
C LYS A 9 -5.29 -19.04 8.39
N GLY A 10 -5.51 -18.04 7.54
CA GLY A 10 -5.67 -18.00 6.10
C GLY A 10 -4.77 -16.91 5.55
N VAL A 11 -4.83 -16.66 4.24
CA VAL A 11 -4.12 -15.54 3.60
C VAL A 11 -4.49 -14.24 4.30
N GLU A 12 -3.69 -13.81 5.27
CA GLU A 12 -3.57 -12.40 5.62
C GLU A 12 -3.14 -11.74 4.31
N ARG A 13 -4.10 -11.05 3.67
CA ARG A 13 -3.86 -10.46 2.35
C ARG A 13 -2.83 -9.37 2.54
N TYR A 14 -1.55 -9.68 2.34
CA TYR A 14 -0.49 -8.69 2.23
C TYR A 14 -0.96 -7.63 1.24
N ARG A 15 -1.19 -6.42 1.72
CA ARG A 15 -1.61 -5.29 0.88
C ARG A 15 -0.37 -4.51 0.51
N HIS A 16 -0.32 -4.09 -0.74
CA HIS A 16 0.70 -3.18 -1.21
C HIS A 16 0.19 -1.76 -1.06
N PHE A 17 1.04 -0.87 -0.57
CA PHE A 17 0.77 0.55 -0.42
C PHE A 17 1.86 1.34 -1.12
N ALA A 18 1.46 2.43 -1.76
CA ALA A 18 2.34 3.43 -2.35
C ALA A 18 2.22 4.72 -1.54
N LEU A 19 3.35 5.32 -1.16
CA LEU A 19 3.38 6.62 -0.50
C LEU A 19 3.44 7.71 -1.56
N LEU A 20 2.47 8.63 -1.51
CA LEU A 20 2.44 9.78 -2.38
C LEU A 20 3.02 11.01 -1.68
N ASP A 21 3.80 11.80 -2.44
CA ASP A 21 4.22 13.14 -2.05
C ASP A 21 3.05 14.13 -2.11
N THR A 22 3.25 15.34 -1.57
CA THR A 22 2.31 16.47 -1.70
C THR A 22 1.88 16.75 -3.15
N GLN A 23 2.76 16.49 -4.13
CA GLN A 23 2.46 16.64 -5.56
C GLN A 23 1.78 15.40 -6.20
N GLY A 24 1.44 14.37 -5.41
CA GLY A 24 0.80 13.14 -5.89
C GLY A 24 1.73 12.17 -6.61
N ARG A 25 3.05 12.36 -6.50
CA ARG A 25 4.05 11.43 -7.05
C ARG A 25 4.35 10.32 -6.06
N CYS A 26 4.49 9.09 -6.55
CA CYS A 26 4.86 7.97 -5.71
C CYS A 26 6.35 8.01 -5.38
N ILE A 27 6.69 8.08 -4.09
CA ILE A 27 8.07 8.19 -3.62
C ILE A 27 8.55 6.93 -2.89
N ALA A 28 7.63 6.11 -2.37
CA ALA A 28 7.98 4.87 -1.67
C ALA A 28 6.88 3.83 -1.81
N PHE A 29 7.24 2.57 -1.60
CA PHE A 29 6.33 1.44 -1.55
C PHE A 29 6.50 0.67 -0.25
N LYS A 30 5.41 0.08 0.25
CA LYS A 30 5.41 -0.75 1.43
C LYS A 30 4.39 -1.86 1.30
N SER A 31 4.78 -3.07 1.68
CA SER A 31 3.87 -4.20 1.82
C SER A 31 3.63 -4.44 3.30
N CYS A 32 2.39 -4.34 3.76
CA CYS A 32 2.04 -4.62 5.14
C CYS A 32 0.60 -5.10 5.25
N GLU A 33 0.31 -5.86 6.30
CA GLU A 33 -1.04 -6.37 6.57
C GLU A 33 -1.94 -5.26 7.18
N GLY A 34 -1.35 -4.35 7.97
CA GLY A 34 -2.06 -3.21 8.56
C GLY A 34 -2.03 -1.95 7.69
N THR A 35 -3.09 -1.13 7.77
CA THR A 35 -3.15 0.20 7.14
C THR A 35 -2.10 1.11 7.78
N PRO A 36 -1.13 1.61 7.02
CA PRO A 36 -0.14 2.54 7.55
C PRO A 36 -0.81 3.88 7.91
N GLN A 37 -0.64 4.33 9.15
CA GLN A 37 -1.27 5.57 9.66
C GLN A 37 -0.45 6.84 9.37
N ASN A 38 0.79 6.70 8.88
CA ASN A 38 1.73 7.83 8.77
C ASN A 38 2.04 8.19 7.32
N GLY A 39 1.41 9.25 6.81
CA GLY A 39 1.61 9.77 5.44
C GLY A 39 0.50 9.40 4.46
N LYS A 40 0.58 9.91 3.23
CA LYS A 40 -0.42 9.67 2.17
C LYS A 40 -0.22 8.31 1.49
N TRP A 41 -0.41 7.24 2.26
CA TRP A 41 -0.37 5.89 1.73
C TRP A 41 -1.66 5.56 1.00
N VAL A 42 -1.53 5.07 -0.22
CA VAL A 42 -2.65 4.60 -1.04
C VAL A 42 -2.45 3.12 -1.35
N GLN A 43 -3.52 2.35 -1.24
CA GLN A 43 -3.45 0.92 -1.50
C GLN A 43 -3.37 0.66 -3.01
N VAL A 44 -2.35 -0.10 -3.42
CA VAL A 44 -2.11 -0.50 -4.81
C VAL A 44 -2.22 -2.00 -5.00
N LYS A 45 -2.56 -2.42 -6.22
CA LYS A 45 -2.74 -3.84 -6.55
C LYS A 45 -1.43 -4.61 -6.52
N HIS A 46 -0.34 -3.93 -6.89
CA HIS A 46 1.00 -4.48 -6.97
C HIS A 46 2.02 -3.35 -6.78
N ILE A 47 3.25 -3.68 -6.38
CA ILE A 47 4.36 -2.73 -6.37
C ILE A 47 4.92 -2.63 -7.78
N ASN A 48 5.03 -1.41 -8.30
CA ASN A 48 5.63 -1.16 -9.60
C ASN A 48 6.60 0.02 -9.52
N LEU A 49 7.90 -0.26 -9.64
CA LEU A 49 8.94 0.76 -9.62
C LEU A 49 8.82 1.77 -10.77
N ALA A 50 8.11 1.45 -11.86
CA ALA A 50 7.86 2.40 -12.94
C ALA A 50 7.02 3.61 -12.49
N TRP A 51 6.30 3.50 -11.37
CA TRP A 51 5.56 4.63 -10.77
C TRP A 51 6.43 5.46 -9.84
N LEU A 52 7.62 5.00 -9.47
CA LEU A 52 8.54 5.75 -8.62
C LEU A 52 8.88 7.10 -9.29
N ASN A 53 8.75 8.17 -8.53
CA ASN A 53 8.87 9.56 -8.99
C ASN A 53 7.87 9.94 -10.12
N ARG A 54 6.78 9.19 -10.30
CA ARG A 54 5.69 9.50 -11.24
C ARG A 54 4.35 9.60 -10.51
N VAL A 55 3.39 10.26 -11.16
CA VAL A 55 2.01 10.33 -10.66
C VAL A 55 1.40 8.94 -10.73
N LEU A 56 0.83 8.48 -9.61
CA LEU A 56 0.26 7.14 -9.55
C LEU A 56 -1.04 7.10 -10.37
N PRO A 57 -1.13 6.23 -11.40
CA PRO A 57 -2.33 6.13 -12.21
C PRO A 57 -3.48 5.51 -11.38
N ALA A 58 -4.70 6.01 -11.55
CA ALA A 58 -5.87 5.52 -10.81
C ALA A 58 -6.11 4.01 -11.01
N GLN A 59 -5.70 3.45 -12.14
CA GLN A 59 -5.79 2.02 -12.45
C GLN A 59 -4.92 1.12 -11.55
N ALA A 60 -3.88 1.69 -10.92
CA ALA A 60 -3.01 0.98 -9.97
C ALA A 60 -3.66 0.80 -8.59
N LEU A 61 -4.66 1.64 -8.27
CA LEU A 61 -5.33 1.64 -6.97
C LEU A 61 -6.26 0.43 -6.85
N THR A 62 -6.27 -0.19 -5.66
CA THR A 62 -7.09 -1.38 -5.39
C THR A 62 -8.49 -1.04 -4.87
N GLY A 63 -8.78 0.24 -4.67
CA GLY A 63 -10.08 0.75 -4.21
C GLY A 63 -10.15 2.28 -4.35
N PRO A 64 -11.33 2.90 -4.15
CA PRO A 64 -11.44 4.35 -4.13
C PRO A 64 -10.52 4.92 -3.02
N PRO A 65 -9.83 6.04 -3.25
CA PRO A 65 -9.05 6.69 -2.19
C PRO A 65 -10.03 7.02 -1.07
N THR A 66 -10.00 6.25 0.02
CA THR A 66 -10.85 6.51 1.19
C THR A 66 -10.53 7.92 1.67
N PRO A 67 -11.48 8.87 1.57
CA PRO A 67 -11.27 10.20 2.11
C PRO A 67 -11.16 10.06 3.64
N PRO A 68 -10.24 10.80 4.29
CA PRO A 68 -10.27 10.89 5.75
C PRO A 68 -11.59 11.53 6.16
N LEU A 69 -12.37 10.82 6.99
CA LEU A 69 -13.50 11.38 7.74
C LEU A 69 -12.96 12.14 8.96
#